data_AF-A0A939UPH8-F1
#
_entry.id   AF-A0A939UPH8-F1
#
_cell.length_a   1.000
_cell.length_b   1.000
_cell.length_c   1.000
_cell.angle_alpha   90.00
_cell.angle_beta   90.00
_cell.angle_gamma   90.00
#
_symmetry.space_group_name_H-M   'P 1'
#
loop_
_entity.id
_entity.type
_entity.pdbx_description
1 polymer ?
#
loop_
_entity_poly.entity_id
_entity_poly.type
_entity_poly.pdbx_seq_one_letter_code
_entity_poly.pdbx_strand_id
1 'polypeptide(L)'
;RDIYILSPANNAGVKDITVTGRALPGRMLICTVMYSNNKTGILNISGVLKSEVVTVRADGGFTFGPVPLAGVFATGSLKYYVTVAYADQELADVPSRAITLCYE
;
A
#
# COMPACT_ATOMS: atom_id res chain seq x y z
N ARG A 1 -14.82 10.80 -2.87
CA ARG A 1 -14.79 9.47 -2.18
C ARG A 1 -14.22 8.42 -3.16
N ASP A 2 -13.05 8.67 -3.78
CA ASP A 2 -12.86 8.16 -5.16
C ASP A 2 -11.59 7.32 -5.39
N ILE A 3 -10.92 6.85 -4.34
CA ILE A 3 -9.80 5.91 -4.48
C ILE A 3 -10.33 4.47 -4.46
N TYR A 4 -10.01 3.71 -5.50
CA TYR A 4 -10.36 2.30 -5.66
C TYR A 4 -9.10 1.50 -5.94
N ILE A 5 -8.83 0.49 -5.13
CA ILE A 5 -7.74 -0.46 -5.40
C ILE A 5 -8.35 -1.64 -6.17
N LEU A 6 -7.80 -1.91 -7.35
CA LEU A 6 -8.24 -3.00 -8.23
C LEU A 6 -7.42 -4.27 -8.01
N SER A 7 -6.12 -4.10 -7.75
CA SER A 7 -5.20 -5.19 -7.46
C SER A 7 -4.08 -4.68 -6.55
N PRO A 8 -3.52 -5.50 -5.66
CA PRO A 8 -3.98 -6.84 -5.30
C PRO A 8 -5.26 -6.80 -4.46
N ALA A 9 -5.98 -7.93 -4.39
CA ALA A 9 -7.15 -8.06 -3.56
C ALA A 9 -6.77 -8.03 -2.06
N ASN A 10 -7.69 -7.61 -1.21
CA ASN A 10 -7.44 -7.64 0.23
C ASN A 10 -7.17 -9.08 0.71
N ASN A 11 -6.12 -9.25 1.51
CA ASN A 11 -5.54 -10.50 1.99
C ASN A 11 -4.89 -11.41 0.92
N ALA A 12 -4.63 -10.90 -0.29
CA ALA A 12 -3.92 -11.68 -1.30
C ALA A 12 -2.50 -12.06 -0.85
N GLY A 13 -2.06 -13.25 -1.28
CA GLY A 13 -0.67 -13.69 -1.21
C GLY A 13 0.15 -13.04 -2.32
N VAL A 14 1.31 -12.50 -1.99
CA VAL A 14 2.15 -11.74 -2.93
C VAL A 14 3.64 -12.00 -2.72
N LYS A 15 4.40 -12.03 -3.83
CA LYS A 15 5.88 -12.08 -3.85
C LYS A 15 6.51 -10.71 -4.10
N ASP A 16 5.74 -9.83 -4.71
CA ASP A 16 6.01 -8.41 -4.85
C ASP A 16 4.71 -7.64 -4.65
N ILE A 17 4.82 -6.41 -4.15
CA ILE A 17 3.66 -5.53 -3.99
C ILE A 17 3.61 -4.60 -5.17
N THR A 18 2.65 -4.86 -6.06
CA THR A 18 2.28 -3.99 -7.17
C THR A 18 0.82 -3.61 -7.04
N VAL A 19 0.54 -2.37 -6.67
CA VAL A 19 -0.82 -1.88 -6.46
C VAL A 19 -1.30 -1.12 -7.69
N THR A 20 -2.45 -1.52 -8.22
CA THR A 20 -3.15 -0.81 -9.28
C THR A 20 -4.52 -0.40 -8.82
N GLY A 21 -4.96 0.77 -9.29
CA GLY A 21 -6.24 1.30 -8.87
C GLY A 21 -6.70 2.46 -9.74
N ARG A 22 -7.82 3.03 -9.32
CA ARG A 22 -8.39 4.24 -9.89
C ARG A 22 -8.52 5.33 -8.83
N ALA A 23 -8.29 6.56 -9.25
CA ALA A 23 -8.42 7.77 -8.47
C ALA A 23 -8.79 8.95 -9.38
N LEU A 24 -8.94 10.13 -8.82
CA LEU A 24 -9.23 11.34 -9.57
C LEU A 24 -8.05 11.66 -10.53
N PRO A 25 -8.30 11.81 -11.85
CA PRO A 25 -7.27 12.09 -12.83
C PRO A 25 -6.48 13.37 -12.54
N GLY A 26 -5.18 13.36 -12.83
CA GLY A 26 -4.30 14.54 -12.67
C GLY A 26 -3.97 14.91 -11.22
N ARG A 27 -4.38 14.09 -10.25
CA ARG A 27 -4.07 14.28 -8.84
C ARG A 27 -2.85 13.45 -8.45
N MET A 28 -2.24 13.80 -7.32
CA MET A 28 -1.14 13.03 -6.73
C MET A 28 -1.66 12.22 -5.56
N LEU A 29 -1.18 10.98 -5.45
CA LEU A 29 -1.46 10.06 -4.36
C LEU A 29 -0.17 9.78 -3.58
N ILE A 30 -0.26 9.61 -2.27
CA ILE A 30 0.77 9.01 -1.45
C ILE A 30 0.38 7.55 -1.23
N CYS A 31 1.21 6.65 -1.75
CA CYS A 31 1.09 5.21 -1.54
C CYS A 31 2.15 4.79 -0.52
N THR A 32 1.73 4.21 0.61
CA THR A 32 2.64 3.74 1.66
C THR A 32 2.42 2.26 1.91
N VAL A 33 3.51 1.51 1.93
CA VAL A 33 3.55 0.11 2.34
C VAL A 33 4.17 0.03 3.71
N MET A 34 3.44 -0.53 4.65
CA MET A 34 3.91 -0.88 5.98
C MET A 34 3.97 -2.40 6.12
N TYR A 35 4.83 -2.89 7.00
CA TYR A 35 4.86 -4.29 7.41
C TYR A 35 4.62 -4.42 8.90
N SER A 36 4.05 -5.54 9.32
CA SER A 36 3.92 -5.91 10.73
C SER A 36 3.88 -7.44 10.87
N ASN A 37 4.51 -7.99 11.90
CA ASN A 37 4.29 -9.38 12.30
C ASN A 37 3.06 -9.57 13.20
N ASN A 38 2.29 -8.49 13.46
CA ASN A 38 1.12 -8.44 14.36
C ASN A 38 1.37 -8.98 15.76
N LYS A 39 2.62 -8.99 16.21
CA LYS A 39 2.97 -9.30 17.60
C LYS A 39 2.96 -8.04 18.45
N THR A 40 2.82 -8.23 19.75
CA THR A 40 2.92 -7.18 20.75
C THR A 40 4.17 -7.40 21.61
N GLY A 41 4.65 -6.35 22.30
CA GLY A 41 5.84 -6.43 23.15
C GLY A 41 7.16 -6.42 22.39
N ILE A 42 8.22 -6.97 22.99
CA ILE A 42 9.61 -6.89 22.50
C ILE A 42 9.86 -7.59 21.15
N LEU A 43 8.94 -8.48 20.74
CA LEU A 43 9.02 -9.19 19.46
C LEU A 43 8.19 -8.51 18.36
N ASN A 44 7.58 -7.35 18.63
CA ASN A 44 6.87 -6.60 17.60
C ASN A 44 7.85 -6.11 16.55
N ILE A 45 7.64 -6.53 15.31
CA ILE A 45 8.41 -6.09 14.15
C ILE A 45 7.42 -5.40 13.23
N SER A 46 7.53 -4.08 13.13
CA SER A 46 6.74 -3.27 12.22
C SER A 46 7.54 -2.09 11.69
N GLY A 47 7.12 -1.54 10.55
CA GLY A 47 7.79 -0.41 9.94
C GLY A 47 7.19 -0.01 8.60
N VAL A 48 7.72 1.07 8.03
CA VAL A 48 7.40 1.50 6.66
C VAL A 48 8.42 0.85 5.72
N LEU A 49 7.94 0.07 4.76
CA LEU A 49 8.76 -0.55 3.72
C LEU A 49 9.06 0.45 2.59
N LYS A 50 8.03 1.16 2.14
CA LYS A 50 8.12 2.15 1.06
C LYS A 50 7.02 3.19 1.21
N SER A 51 7.33 4.45 0.92
CA SER A 51 6.34 5.50 0.72
C SER A 51 6.72 6.27 -0.54
N GLU A 52 5.76 6.49 -1.42
CA GLU A 52 6.00 7.12 -2.72
C GLU A 52 4.80 7.95 -3.15
N VAL A 53 5.08 9.10 -3.78
CA VAL A 53 4.06 9.90 -4.44
C VAL A 53 3.85 9.40 -5.86
N VAL A 54 2.64 9.00 -6.19
CA VAL A 54 2.23 8.51 -7.51
C VAL A 54 1.28 9.51 -8.15
N THR A 55 1.57 9.91 -9.39
CA THR A 55 0.65 10.75 -10.16
C THR A 55 -0.41 9.89 -10.83
N VAL A 56 -1.67 10.25 -10.67
CA VAL A 56 -2.80 9.60 -11.34
C VAL A 56 -2.84 10.02 -12.80
N ARG A 57 -2.87 9.04 -13.70
CA ARG A 57 -2.93 9.25 -15.15
C ARG A 57 -4.23 9.95 -15.55
N ALA A 58 -4.27 10.49 -16.77
CA ALA A 58 -5.45 11.19 -17.29
C ALA A 58 -6.70 10.30 -17.42
N ASP A 59 -6.53 8.98 -17.53
CA ASP A 59 -7.61 7.98 -17.52
C ASP A 59 -8.11 7.63 -16.10
N GLY A 60 -7.54 8.25 -15.06
CA GLY A 60 -7.83 7.99 -13.65
C GLY A 60 -7.09 6.79 -13.08
N GLY A 61 -6.25 6.10 -13.87
CA GLY A 61 -5.49 4.94 -13.41
C GLY A 61 -4.22 5.33 -12.67
N PHE A 62 -3.86 4.57 -11.63
CA PHE A 62 -2.56 4.66 -10.99
C PHE A 62 -1.91 3.28 -10.82
N THR A 63 -0.58 3.27 -10.74
CA THR A 63 0.22 2.08 -10.49
C THR A 63 1.31 2.44 -9.50
N PHE A 64 1.47 1.64 -8.46
CA PHE A 64 2.50 1.77 -7.43
C PHE A 64 3.26 0.46 -7.33
N GLY A 65 4.59 0.52 -7.25
CA GLY A 65 5.47 -0.65 -7.25
C GLY A 65 6.19 -0.87 -8.60
N PRO A 66 6.82 -2.05 -8.80
CA PRO A 66 6.85 -3.19 -7.88
C PRO A 66 7.69 -2.89 -6.62
N VAL A 67 7.25 -3.41 -5.48
CA VAL A 67 8.04 -3.45 -4.24
C VAL A 67 8.44 -4.89 -3.97
N PRO A 68 9.70 -5.29 -4.20
CA PRO A 68 10.13 -6.67 -4.06
C PRO A 68 10.14 -7.09 -2.58
N LEU A 69 9.49 -8.22 -2.27
CA LEU A 69 9.52 -8.81 -0.93
C LEU A 69 10.63 -9.87 -0.88
N ALA A 70 11.88 -9.41 -0.73
CA ALA A 70 13.06 -10.27 -0.68
C ALA A 70 13.72 -10.26 0.71
N GLY A 71 14.50 -11.29 1.01
CA GLY A 71 15.28 -11.40 2.25
C GLY A 71 14.39 -11.41 3.49
N VAL A 72 14.61 -10.50 4.43
CA VAL A 72 13.84 -10.41 5.69
C VAL A 72 12.33 -10.16 5.47
N PHE A 73 11.96 -9.60 4.33
CA PHE A 73 10.56 -9.36 3.93
C PHE A 73 9.94 -10.60 3.25
N ALA A 74 10.72 -11.62 2.91
CA ALA A 74 10.20 -12.90 2.41
C ALA A 74 9.74 -13.84 3.55
N THR A 75 9.12 -13.28 4.59
CA THR A 75 8.75 -14.02 5.81
C THR A 75 7.24 -14.18 5.88
N GLY A 76 6.74 -15.42 5.91
CA GLY A 76 5.29 -15.73 5.93
C GLY A 76 4.53 -15.23 7.17
N SER A 77 5.23 -14.86 8.25
CA SER A 77 4.63 -14.25 9.44
C SER A 77 4.41 -12.74 9.31
N LEU A 78 4.96 -12.10 8.26
CA LEU A 78 4.74 -10.68 8.00
C LEU A 78 3.44 -10.46 7.22
N LYS A 79 2.68 -9.47 7.67
CA LYS A 79 1.58 -8.86 6.93
C LYS A 79 2.02 -7.52 6.40
N TYR A 80 1.57 -7.20 5.20
CA TYR A 80 1.81 -5.91 4.57
C TYR A 80 0.52 -5.11 4.52
N TYR A 81 0.62 -3.82 4.79
CA TYR A 81 -0.50 -2.90 4.79
C TYR A 81 -0.19 -1.83 3.77
N VAL A 82 -0.99 -1.76 2.71
CA VAL A 82 -0.84 -0.71 1.71
C VAL A 82 -1.90 0.33 1.94
N THR A 83 -1.50 1.57 2.20
CA THR A 83 -2.37 2.73 2.31
C THR A 83 -2.19 3.64 1.10
N VAL A 84 -3.30 4.12 0.54
CA VAL A 84 -3.32 5.07 -0.57
C VAL A 84 -4.18 6.27 -0.19
N ALA A 85 -3.62 7.47 -0.26
CA ALA A 85 -4.28 8.74 0.07
C ALA A 85 -3.89 9.82 -0.94
N TYR A 86 -4.63 10.93 -1.02
CA TYR A 86 -4.21 12.09 -1.85
C TYR A 86 -3.07 12.86 -1.18
N ALA A 87 -2.10 13.31 -1.99
CA ALA A 87 -0.86 13.94 -1.49
C ALA A 87 -1.04 15.38 -1.03
N ASP A 88 -2.07 16.07 -1.51
CA ASP A 88 -2.29 17.50 -1.31
C ASP A 88 -3.21 17.82 -0.13
N GLN A 89 -3.57 16.82 0.69
CA GLN A 89 -4.55 17.02 1.76
C GLN A 89 -3.96 16.75 3.14
N GLU A 90 -3.99 17.80 3.95
CA GLU A 90 -3.60 17.83 5.35
C GLU A 90 -4.49 16.87 6.17
N LEU A 91 -3.84 16.05 6.99
CA LEU A 91 -4.38 14.94 7.76
C LEU A 91 -5.65 15.28 8.56
N ALA A 92 -6.80 14.64 8.26
CA ALA A 92 -7.78 14.18 9.26
C ALA A 92 -8.99 13.39 8.69
N ASP A 93 -9.51 13.71 7.49
CA ASP A 93 -10.86 13.23 7.10
C ASP A 93 -10.99 12.79 5.62
N VAL A 94 -9.87 12.45 4.99
CA VAL A 94 -9.81 12.08 3.56
C VAL A 94 -9.97 10.56 3.41
N PRO A 95 -10.72 10.08 2.41
CA PRO A 95 -10.89 8.65 2.15
C PRO A 95 -9.55 8.03 1.74
N SER A 96 -8.84 7.47 2.71
CA SER A 96 -7.72 6.56 2.45
C SER A 96 -8.27 5.18 2.13
N ARG A 97 -7.56 4.44 1.27
CA ARG A 97 -7.82 3.01 1.09
C ARG A 97 -6.65 2.21 1.60
N ALA A 98 -6.98 1.26 2.46
CA ALA A 98 -6.06 0.31 3.02
C ALA A 98 -6.41 -1.10 2.53
N ILE A 99 -5.40 -1.85 2.12
CA ILE A 99 -5.49 -3.29 1.91
C ILE A 99 -4.39 -3.99 2.72
N THR A 100 -4.70 -5.18 3.19
CA THR A 100 -3.74 -6.08 3.85
C THR A 100 -3.28 -7.11 2.83
N LEU A 101 -2.02 -7.50 2.87
CA LEU A 101 -1.44 -8.54 2.02
C LEU A 101 -0.61 -9.50 2.87
N CYS A 102 -0.46 -10.71 2.36
CA CYS A 102 0.33 -11.77 2.97
C CYS A 102 1.52 -12.08 2.06
N TYR A 103 2.67 -12.39 2.63
CA TYR A 103 3.72 -13.01 1.83
C TYR A 103 3.30 -14.44 1.44
N GLU A 104 3.51 -14.81 0.17
CA GLU A 104 3.28 -16.17 -0.37
C GLU A 104 4.51 -16.73 -1.10
#